data_AF-A0A925L7W9-F1
#
_entry.id   AF-A0A925L7W9-F1
#
_cell.length_a   1.000
_cell.length_b   1.000
_cell.length_c   1.000
_cell.angle_alpha   90.00
_cell.angle_beta   90.00
_cell.angle_gamma   90.00
#
_symmetry.space_group_name_H-M   'P 1'
#
loop_
_entity.id
_entity.type
_entity.pdbx_description
1 polymer ?
#
loop_
_entity_poly.entity_id
_entity_poly.type
_entity_poly.pdbx_seq_one_letter_code
_entity_poly.pdbx_strand_id
1 'polypeptide(L)'
;MRKNILTIALISASFAFGGAALAQTVTNSETNATTTTPTPLSQAAKDAKVESKGEYKARKKVADANKELNKAECEVSANGMAEHACKKNARAIAKQEKAEAKMTHENEKKVIRDAK
;
A
#
# COMPACT_ATOMS: atom_id res chain seq x y z
N MET A 1 36.87 49.87 -27.71
CA MET A 1 37.44 48.53 -27.45
C MET A 1 36.49 47.78 -26.54
N ARG A 2 35.71 46.82 -27.08
CA ARG A 2 34.78 46.00 -26.30
C ARG A 2 35.44 44.64 -26.04
N LYS A 3 35.71 44.34 -24.77
CA LYS A 3 36.26 43.07 -24.32
C LYS A 3 35.11 42.09 -24.13
N ASN A 4 35.11 41.02 -24.91
CA ASN A 4 34.22 39.88 -24.75
C ASN A 4 34.76 39.00 -23.61
N ILE A 5 33.97 38.81 -22.55
CA ILE A 5 34.20 37.76 -21.57
C ILE A 5 32.95 36.89 -21.55
N LEU A 6 33.13 35.64 -21.97
CA LEU A 6 32.18 34.55 -21.86
C LEU A 6 31.81 34.34 -20.38
N THR A 7 30.51 34.39 -20.05
CA THR A 7 30.00 33.94 -18.75
C THR A 7 28.98 32.84 -18.99
N ILE A 8 29.30 31.65 -18.47
CA ILE A 8 28.55 30.40 -18.56
C ILE A 8 27.30 30.50 -17.67
N ALA A 9 26.12 30.32 -18.25
CA ALA A 9 24.86 30.31 -17.54
C ALA A 9 24.57 28.92 -16.92
N LEU A 10 24.59 28.84 -15.59
CA LEU A 10 24.03 27.72 -14.83
C LEU A 10 22.53 27.98 -14.62
N ILE A 11 21.69 27.14 -15.22
CA ILE A 11 20.23 27.17 -15.04
C ILE A 11 19.88 26.27 -13.85
N SER A 12 19.61 26.88 -12.69
CA SER A 12 18.95 26.24 -11.56
C SER A 12 17.43 26.32 -11.75
N ALA A 13 16.80 25.19 -12.10
CA ALA A 13 15.36 25.06 -12.17
C ALA A 13 14.77 24.91 -10.76
N SER A 14 14.35 26.03 -10.17
CA SER A 14 13.52 26.07 -8.96
C SER A 14 12.06 25.84 -9.35
N PHE A 15 11.50 24.68 -9.04
CA PHE A 15 10.05 24.47 -9.14
C PHE A 15 9.36 25.11 -7.94
N ALA A 16 8.53 26.09 -8.24
CA ALA A 16 7.70 26.83 -7.31
C ALA A 16 6.55 25.98 -6.78
N PHE A 17 6.36 25.98 -5.45
CA PHE A 17 5.12 25.60 -4.79
C PHE A 17 4.69 26.79 -3.91
N GLY A 18 3.91 27.71 -4.48
CA GLY A 18 2.97 28.53 -3.72
C GLY A 18 1.64 27.76 -3.69
N GLY A 19 0.77 27.81 -2.68
CA GLY A 19 0.60 28.67 -1.52
C GLY A 19 -0.92 28.77 -1.32
N ALA A 20 -1.46 28.30 -0.19
CA ALA A 20 -2.82 28.60 0.28
C ALA A 20 -2.92 28.25 1.77
N ALA A 21 -3.19 29.26 2.59
CA ALA A 21 -3.52 29.12 4.01
C ALA A 21 -5.01 28.80 4.17
N LEU A 22 -5.36 27.87 5.06
CA LEU A 22 -6.70 27.74 5.65
C LEU A 22 -6.58 27.20 7.09
N ALA A 23 -7.05 27.99 8.04
CA ALA A 23 -7.20 27.65 9.46
C ALA A 23 -8.26 26.55 9.64
N GLN A 24 -8.05 25.62 10.59
CA GLN A 24 -9.11 24.73 11.05
C GLN A 24 -9.10 24.62 12.58
N THR A 25 -10.16 25.19 13.14
CA THR A 25 -10.71 25.08 14.49
C THR A 25 -10.95 23.62 14.89
N VAL A 26 -10.47 23.22 16.06
CA VAL A 26 -10.85 21.95 16.71
C VAL A 26 -11.96 22.25 17.72
N THR A 27 -13.19 21.93 17.33
CA THR A 27 -14.37 21.91 18.22
C THR A 27 -14.53 20.52 18.83
N ASN A 28 -14.63 20.48 20.16
CA ASN A 28 -15.09 19.32 20.94
C ASN A 28 -16.48 18.87 20.47
N SER A 29 -16.75 17.57 20.54
CA SER A 29 -18.11 17.03 20.65
C SER A 29 -18.12 15.81 21.55
N GLU A 30 -18.94 15.96 22.59
CA GLU A 30 -19.37 14.97 23.57
C GLU A 30 -20.50 14.10 22.98
N THR A 31 -20.81 13.02 23.71
CA THR A 31 -22.11 12.29 23.74
C THR A 31 -22.39 11.28 22.61
N ASN A 32 -22.43 9.97 22.92
CA ASN A 32 -23.66 9.24 23.29
C ASN A 32 -23.45 7.71 23.25
N ALA A 33 -23.82 7.04 24.34
CA ALA A 33 -23.92 5.58 24.41
C ALA A 33 -25.08 5.12 23.51
N THR A 34 -24.80 4.28 22.51
CA THR A 34 -25.82 3.72 21.61
C THR A 34 -25.98 2.22 21.86
N THR A 35 -27.15 1.87 22.39
CA THR A 35 -27.72 0.52 22.52
C THR A 35 -27.66 -0.23 21.19
N THR A 36 -26.94 -1.35 21.15
CA THR A 36 -26.71 -2.17 19.96
C THR A 36 -27.89 -3.11 19.70
N THR A 37 -28.85 -2.69 18.88
CA THR A 37 -29.74 -3.60 18.14
C THR A 37 -29.11 -3.92 16.77
N PRO A 38 -29.20 -5.15 16.25
CA PRO A 38 -28.52 -5.52 15.01
C PRO A 38 -29.24 -4.96 13.78
N THR A 39 -28.88 -3.75 13.36
CA THR A 39 -29.32 -3.13 12.09
C THR A 39 -28.78 -3.91 10.89
N PRO A 40 -29.53 -4.14 9.80
CA PRO A 40 -28.98 -4.76 8.58
C PRO A 40 -27.87 -3.89 7.96
N LEU A 41 -26.77 -4.53 7.52
CA LEU A 41 -25.66 -3.86 6.81
C LEU A 41 -26.17 -3.13 5.56
N SER A 42 -25.75 -1.87 5.40
CA SER A 42 -26.06 -1.07 4.20
C SER A 42 -25.50 -1.75 2.93
N GLN A 43 -26.11 -1.46 1.77
CA GLN A 43 -25.65 -2.01 0.50
C GLN A 43 -24.17 -1.65 0.23
N ALA A 44 -23.77 -0.42 0.56
CA ALA A 44 -22.38 0.04 0.47
C ALA A 44 -21.40 -0.83 1.29
N ALA A 45 -21.80 -1.28 2.49
CA ALA A 45 -20.95 -2.14 3.30
C ALA A 45 -20.85 -3.59 2.76
N LYS A 46 -21.86 -4.05 2.01
CA LYS A 46 -21.79 -5.34 1.29
C LYS A 46 -20.85 -5.24 0.09
N ASP A 47 -20.93 -4.16 -0.67
CA ASP A 47 -20.09 -3.92 -1.84
C ASP A 47 -18.62 -3.77 -1.42
N ALA A 48 -18.34 -2.99 -0.37
CA ALA A 48 -16.99 -2.87 0.22
C ALA A 48 -16.42 -4.22 0.69
N LYS A 49 -17.27 -5.13 1.19
CA LYS A 49 -16.85 -6.48 1.60
C LYS A 49 -16.48 -7.37 0.41
N VAL A 50 -17.19 -7.23 -0.71
CA VAL A 50 -16.88 -7.94 -1.96
C VAL A 50 -15.57 -7.43 -2.55
N GLU A 51 -15.39 -6.11 -2.59
CA GLU A 51 -14.18 -5.44 -3.04
C GLU A 51 -12.96 -5.87 -2.22
N SER A 52 -13.02 -5.73 -0.90
CA SER A 52 -11.96 -6.18 0.03
C SER A 52 -11.59 -7.65 -0.15
N LYS A 53 -12.57 -8.52 -0.43
CA LYS A 53 -12.32 -9.95 -0.72
C LYS A 53 -11.65 -10.14 -2.09
N GLY A 54 -12.00 -9.33 -3.07
CA GLY A 54 -11.36 -9.28 -4.38
C GLY A 54 -9.89 -8.86 -4.26
N GLU A 55 -9.62 -7.76 -3.57
CA GLU A 55 -8.27 -7.28 -3.31
C GLU A 55 -7.42 -8.27 -2.54
N TYR A 56 -7.96 -8.92 -1.50
CA TYR A 56 -7.26 -9.97 -0.77
C TYR A 56 -6.79 -11.10 -1.69
N LYS A 57 -7.67 -11.55 -2.61
CA LYS A 57 -7.30 -12.58 -3.59
C LYS A 57 -6.27 -12.07 -4.59
N ALA A 58 -6.39 -10.82 -5.04
CA ALA A 58 -5.42 -10.20 -5.94
C ALA A 58 -4.04 -10.12 -5.29
N ARG A 59 -3.95 -9.59 -4.06
CA ARG A 59 -2.70 -9.53 -3.27
C ARG A 59 -2.07 -10.92 -3.09
N LYS A 60 -2.87 -11.96 -2.82
CA LYS A 60 -2.36 -13.34 -2.77
C LYS A 60 -1.80 -13.85 -4.09
N LYS A 61 -2.47 -13.55 -5.22
CA LYS A 61 -2.00 -13.94 -6.55
C LYS A 61 -0.72 -13.22 -6.92
N VAL A 62 -0.59 -11.94 -6.59
CA VAL A 62 0.65 -11.18 -6.78
C VAL A 62 1.79 -11.79 -5.98
N ALA A 63 1.55 -12.12 -4.70
CA ALA A 63 2.56 -12.78 -3.88
C ALA A 63 3.00 -14.15 -4.43
N ASP A 64 2.06 -14.92 -5.00
CA ASP A 64 2.39 -16.19 -5.67
C ASP A 64 3.16 -15.98 -6.98
N ALA A 65 2.79 -14.98 -7.78
CA ALA A 65 3.52 -14.62 -8.99
C ALA A 65 4.94 -14.14 -8.68
N ASN A 66 5.11 -13.27 -7.68
CA ASN A 66 6.42 -12.82 -7.20
C ASN A 66 7.27 -13.97 -6.70
N LYS A 67 6.67 -14.92 -5.98
CA LYS A 67 7.37 -16.14 -5.54
C LYS A 67 7.87 -16.96 -6.72
N GLU A 68 7.07 -17.11 -7.77
CA GLU A 68 7.45 -17.86 -8.96
C GLU A 68 8.53 -17.15 -9.77
N LEU A 69 8.40 -15.83 -9.98
CA LEU A 69 9.44 -15.02 -10.62
C LEU A 69 10.75 -15.08 -9.84
N ASN A 70 10.71 -14.84 -8.52
CA ASN A 70 11.92 -14.89 -7.69
C ASN A 70 12.55 -16.29 -7.69
N LYS A 71 11.75 -17.36 -7.70
CA LYS A 71 12.29 -18.72 -7.83
C LYS A 71 12.96 -18.94 -9.18
N ALA A 72 12.35 -18.48 -10.27
CA ALA A 72 12.91 -18.59 -11.60
C ALA A 72 14.21 -17.78 -11.71
N GLU A 73 14.24 -16.57 -11.16
CA GLU A 73 15.46 -15.77 -11.07
C GLU A 73 16.54 -16.51 -10.27
N CYS A 74 16.21 -17.09 -9.12
CA CYS A 74 17.16 -17.90 -8.35
C CYS A 74 17.75 -19.08 -9.14
N GLU A 75 16.93 -19.75 -9.96
CA GLU A 75 17.34 -20.87 -10.82
C GLU A 75 18.30 -20.43 -11.93
N VAL A 76 18.15 -19.19 -12.41
CA VAL A 76 19.02 -18.63 -13.45
C VAL A 76 20.27 -17.97 -12.86
N SER A 77 20.17 -17.39 -11.66
CA SER A 77 21.21 -16.53 -11.07
C SER A 77 22.16 -17.26 -10.12
N ALA A 78 21.77 -18.41 -9.56
CA ALA A 78 22.54 -19.12 -8.55
C ALA A 78 22.44 -20.64 -8.74
N ASN A 79 23.40 -21.39 -8.20
CA ASN A 79 23.41 -22.86 -8.28
C ASN A 79 23.61 -23.49 -6.88
N GLY A 80 23.11 -24.70 -6.70
CA GLY A 80 23.37 -25.53 -5.52
C GLY A 80 22.81 -24.94 -4.22
N MET A 81 23.67 -24.79 -3.20
CA MET A 81 23.24 -24.27 -1.89
C MET A 81 22.75 -22.82 -1.94
N ALA A 82 23.34 -22.00 -2.82
CA ALA A 82 22.94 -20.61 -3.00
C ALA A 82 21.55 -20.49 -3.63
N GLU A 83 21.25 -21.31 -4.63
CA GLU A 83 19.93 -21.43 -5.25
C GLU A 83 18.88 -21.86 -4.21
N HIS A 84 19.21 -22.85 -3.38
CA HIS A 84 18.30 -23.32 -2.32
C HIS A 84 18.01 -22.23 -1.29
N ALA A 85 19.02 -21.48 -0.86
CA ALA A 85 18.85 -20.34 0.05
C ALA A 85 17.99 -19.23 -0.59
N CYS A 86 18.24 -18.91 -1.86
CA CYS A 86 17.47 -17.95 -2.63
C CYS A 86 15.99 -18.36 -2.75
N LYS A 87 15.72 -19.62 -3.14
CA LYS A 87 14.35 -20.18 -3.18
C LYS A 87 13.68 -20.17 -1.81
N LYS A 88 14.42 -20.36 -0.72
CA LYS A 88 13.89 -20.29 0.65
C LYS A 88 13.48 -18.85 1.00
N ASN A 89 14.30 -17.86 0.65
CA ASN A 89 13.98 -16.44 0.83
C ASN A 89 12.75 -16.02 0.01
N ALA A 90 12.69 -16.42 -1.26
CA ALA A 90 11.51 -16.17 -2.10
C ALA A 90 10.21 -16.73 -1.49
N ARG A 91 10.27 -17.93 -0.89
CA ARG A 91 9.13 -18.51 -0.15
C ARG A 91 8.80 -17.73 1.13
N ALA A 92 9.80 -17.18 1.83
CA ALA A 92 9.60 -16.41 3.06
C ALA A 92 8.92 -15.07 2.75
N ILE A 93 9.40 -14.36 1.73
CA ILE A 93 8.80 -13.10 1.24
C ILE A 93 7.35 -13.33 0.86
N ALA A 94 7.06 -14.33 0.03
CA ALA A 94 5.70 -14.65 -0.37
C ALA A 94 4.79 -15.04 0.80
N LYS A 95 5.33 -15.67 1.86
CA LYS A 95 4.57 -15.92 3.09
C LYS A 95 4.26 -14.63 3.84
N GLN A 96 5.22 -13.72 3.93
CA GLN A 96 5.05 -12.41 4.55
C GLN A 96 3.99 -11.59 3.81
N GLU A 97 4.09 -11.46 2.49
CA GLU A 97 3.11 -10.72 1.67
C GLU A 97 1.69 -11.30 1.80
N LYS A 98 1.56 -12.63 1.88
CA LYS A 98 0.26 -13.28 2.14
C LYS A 98 -0.27 -13.00 3.55
N ALA A 99 0.61 -12.90 4.54
CA ALA A 99 0.23 -12.57 5.91
C ALA A 99 -0.21 -11.10 6.00
N GLU A 100 0.52 -10.18 5.39
CA GLU A 100 0.15 -8.77 5.27
C GLU A 100 -1.20 -8.62 4.56
N ALA A 101 -1.40 -9.31 3.42
CA ALA A 101 -2.69 -9.31 2.72
C ALA A 101 -3.84 -9.79 3.62
N LYS A 102 -3.60 -10.78 4.48
CA LYS A 102 -4.59 -11.27 5.44
C LYS A 102 -4.88 -10.23 6.53
N MET A 103 -3.85 -9.63 7.11
CA MET A 103 -3.99 -8.58 8.13
C MET A 103 -4.77 -7.38 7.56
N THR A 104 -4.44 -6.95 6.35
CA THR A 104 -5.17 -5.87 5.66
C THR A 104 -6.63 -6.24 5.44
N HIS A 105 -6.93 -7.45 4.95
CA HIS A 105 -8.32 -7.91 4.78
C HIS A 105 -9.10 -7.98 6.09
N GLU A 106 -8.45 -8.40 7.19
CA GLU A 106 -9.07 -8.41 8.52
C GLU A 106 -9.32 -7.00 9.05
N ASN A 107 -8.40 -6.07 8.82
CA ASN A 107 -8.56 -4.66 9.17
C ASN A 107 -9.67 -4.00 8.36
N GLU A 108 -9.71 -4.18 7.03
CA GLU A 108 -10.80 -3.71 6.17
C GLU A 108 -12.15 -4.26 6.64
N LYS A 109 -12.22 -5.55 7.00
CA LYS A 109 -13.43 -6.14 7.58
C LYS A 109 -13.81 -5.56 8.95
N LYS A 110 -12.86 -5.09 9.75
CA LYS A 110 -13.15 -4.37 11.00
C LYS A 110 -13.71 -2.98 10.67
N VAL A 111 -13.03 -2.20 9.83
CA VAL A 111 -13.49 -0.87 9.39
C VAL A 111 -14.89 -0.93 8.79
N ILE A 112 -15.19 -1.89 7.91
CA ILE A 112 -16.54 -2.06 7.33
C ILE A 112 -17.60 -2.43 8.39
N ARG A 113 -17.21 -3.14 9.46
CA ARG A 113 -18.11 -3.47 10.57
C ARG A 113 -18.31 -2.30 11.52
N ASP A 114 -17.28 -1.50 11.74
CA ASP A 114 -17.29 -0.37 12.69
C ASP A 114 -17.88 0.90 12.05
N ALA A 115 -17.86 1.01 10.72
CA ALA A 115 -18.55 2.04 9.92
C ALA A 115 -20.07 1.78 9.79
N LYS A 116 -20.61 0.93 10.65
CA LYS A 116 -22.02 0.52 10.70
C LYS A 116 -22.69 1.17 11.89
#